data_AF-A0A2T0FIL2-F1
#
_entry.id   AF-A0A2T0FIL2-F1
#
_cell.length_a   1.000
_cell.length_b   1.000
_cell.length_c   1.000
_cell.angle_alpha   90.00
_cell.angle_beta   90.00
_cell.angle_gamma   90.00
#
_symmetry.space_group_name_H-M   'P 1'
#
loop_
_entity.id
_entity.type
_entity.pdbx_description
1 polymer ?
#
loop_
_entity_poly.entity_id
_entity_poly.type
_entity_poly.pdbx_seq_one_letter_code
_entity_poly.pdbx_strand_id
1 'polypeptide(L)'
;MDFAHRPPVTSALVILLGAVSASVNLNLLSERHVVFQMSRILSGDAWRLGSLFYCGGLIIFIVTLPDVLSSSSWLETMYYRNSRSYLLVLCVLGIVSMMACSVSGYPFASQPFLLALNYLEFRQNYRGHMVMLYQTLFRLLFSSLTMFDRTYFGANAIALLATHLIYYIQDVLPRTSGVDLLKRLKR
;
A
#
# COMPACT_ATOMS: atom_id res chain seq x y z
N MET A 1 3.51 9.39 -23.71
CA MET A 1 4.14 8.54 -22.69
C MET A 1 4.46 7.23 -23.36
N ASP A 2 5.74 6.92 -23.56
CA ASP A 2 6.14 5.63 -24.11
C ASP A 2 5.69 4.52 -23.15
N PHE A 3 4.77 3.68 -23.61
CA PHE A 3 4.28 2.51 -22.86
C PHE A 3 5.34 1.40 -22.74
N ALA A 4 6.56 1.62 -23.24
CA ALA A 4 7.54 0.57 -23.53
C ALA A 4 8.28 0.04 -22.29
N HIS A 5 8.35 0.77 -21.17
CA HIS A 5 8.97 0.27 -19.93
C HIS A 5 8.13 0.65 -18.71
N ARG A 6 7.11 -0.18 -18.42
CA ARG A 6 6.47 -0.12 -17.10
C ARG A 6 7.45 -0.63 -16.04
N PRO A 7 7.52 0.01 -14.86
CA PRO A 7 8.44 -0.40 -13.81
C PRO A 7 8.16 -1.86 -13.37
N PRO A 8 9.20 -2.69 -13.19
CA PRO A 8 9.01 -4.13 -13.01
C PRO A 8 8.26 -4.48 -11.73
N VAL A 9 8.54 -3.81 -10.60
CA VAL A 9 7.88 -4.12 -9.32
C VAL A 9 6.42 -3.65 -9.34
N THR A 10 6.16 -2.47 -9.90
CA THR A 10 4.81 -1.94 -10.11
C THR A 10 3.99 -2.87 -11.01
N SER A 11 4.59 -3.38 -12.07
CA SER A 11 3.92 -4.32 -12.98
C SER A 11 3.57 -5.62 -12.26
N ALA A 12 4.50 -6.17 -11.46
CA ALA A 12 4.25 -7.36 -10.65
C ALA A 12 3.13 -7.12 -9.62
N LEU A 13 3.12 -5.97 -8.94
CA LEU A 13 2.09 -5.61 -7.98
C LEU A 13 0.70 -5.58 -8.63
N VAL A 14 0.57 -4.92 -9.78
CA VAL A 14 -0.70 -4.82 -10.53
C VAL A 14 -1.16 -6.18 -11.02
N ILE A 15 -0.24 -7.01 -11.53
CA ILE A 15 -0.54 -8.38 -11.96
C ILE A 15 -1.06 -9.20 -10.78
N LEU A 16 -0.42 -9.13 -9.61
CA LEU A 16 -0.87 -9.86 -8.42
C LEU A 16 -2.24 -9.38 -7.93
N LEU A 17 -2.46 -8.07 -7.86
CA LEU A 17 -3.76 -7.48 -7.49
C LEU A 17 -4.86 -7.94 -8.45
N GLY A 18 -4.59 -7.87 -9.75
CA GLY A 18 -5.51 -8.30 -10.79
C GLY A 18 -5.77 -9.80 -10.76
N ALA A 19 -4.73 -10.62 -10.65
CA ALA A 19 -4.84 -12.08 -10.67
C ALA A 19 -5.64 -12.61 -9.47
N VAL A 20 -5.35 -12.13 -8.26
CA VAL A 20 -6.07 -12.55 -7.05
C VAL A 20 -7.52 -12.05 -7.10
N SER A 21 -7.74 -10.78 -7.43
CA SER A 21 -9.10 -10.22 -7.52
C SER A 21 -9.92 -10.91 -8.60
N ALA A 22 -9.36 -11.14 -9.80
CA ALA A 22 -10.05 -11.84 -10.88
C ALA A 22 -10.36 -13.29 -10.50
N SER A 23 -9.41 -14.02 -9.89
CA SER A 23 -9.63 -15.42 -9.47
C SER A 23 -10.81 -15.54 -8.50
N VAL A 24 -10.94 -14.60 -7.56
CA VAL A 24 -12.06 -14.60 -6.62
C VAL A 24 -13.37 -14.18 -7.28
N ASN A 25 -13.36 -13.12 -8.10
CA ASN A 25 -14.58 -12.62 -8.77
C ASN A 25 -15.11 -13.59 -9.85
N LEU A 26 -14.24 -14.38 -10.47
CA LEU A 26 -14.60 -15.44 -11.43
C LEU A 26 -14.97 -16.77 -10.75
N ASN A 27 -15.03 -16.81 -9.42
CA ASN A 27 -15.29 -18.02 -8.63
C ASN A 27 -14.26 -19.16 -8.83
N LEU A 28 -13.07 -18.86 -9.33
CA LEU A 28 -11.95 -19.82 -9.41
C LEU A 28 -11.35 -20.07 -8.02
N LEU A 29 -11.45 -19.08 -7.13
CA LEU A 29 -11.01 -19.14 -5.75
C LEU A 29 -12.11 -18.60 -4.83
N SER A 30 -12.50 -19.36 -3.80
CA SER A 30 -13.47 -18.83 -2.83
C SER A 30 -12.81 -17.75 -1.95
N GLU A 31 -13.53 -16.65 -1.70
CA GLU A 31 -13.10 -15.53 -0.86
C GLU A 31 -12.56 -15.99 0.51
N ARG A 32 -13.10 -17.07 1.09
CA ARG A 32 -12.65 -17.66 2.36
C ARG A 32 -11.17 -18.09 2.35
N HIS A 33 -10.60 -18.36 1.18
CA HIS A 33 -9.19 -18.73 1.02
C HIS A 33 -8.26 -17.51 1.03
N VAL A 34 -8.79 -16.32 0.71
CA VAL A 34 -8.03 -15.05 0.73
C VAL A 34 -8.35 -14.19 1.94
N VAL A 35 -9.26 -14.61 2.82
CA VAL A 35 -9.48 -13.93 4.11
C VAL A 35 -8.23 -14.06 4.99
N PHE A 36 -7.73 -12.92 5.44
CA PHE A 36 -6.63 -12.79 6.37
C PHE A 36 -7.00 -13.34 7.74
N GLN A 37 -6.23 -14.31 8.22
CA GLN A 37 -6.34 -14.87 9.56
C GLN A 37 -4.94 -15.18 10.08
N MET A 38 -4.42 -14.31 10.97
CA MET A 38 -3.05 -14.45 11.47
C MET A 38 -2.80 -15.82 12.13
N SER A 39 -3.75 -16.31 12.94
CA SER A 39 -3.64 -17.63 13.56
C SER A 39 -3.47 -18.76 12.54
N ARG A 40 -4.17 -18.71 11.41
CA ARG A 40 -4.06 -19.70 10.35
C ARG A 40 -2.77 -19.59 9.55
N ILE A 41 -2.31 -18.35 9.30
CA ILE A 41 -1.03 -18.09 8.64
C ILE A 41 0.12 -18.69 9.48
N LEU A 42 0.08 -18.47 10.80
CA LEU A 42 1.05 -19.03 11.73
C LEU A 42 0.97 -20.56 11.83
N SER A 43 -0.19 -21.17 11.56
CA SER A 43 -0.34 -22.63 11.48
C SER A 43 0.02 -23.25 10.13
N GLY A 44 0.44 -22.45 9.14
CA GLY A 44 0.93 -22.95 7.84
C GLY A 44 0.08 -22.59 6.61
N ASP A 45 -1.06 -21.90 6.77
CA ASP A 45 -1.89 -21.42 5.65
C ASP A 45 -1.26 -20.17 4.98
N ALA A 46 -0.02 -20.28 4.49
CA ALA A 46 0.74 -19.14 3.95
C ALA A 46 0.06 -18.48 2.74
N TRP A 47 -0.77 -19.21 1.99
CA TRP A 47 -1.54 -18.65 0.87
C TRP A 47 -2.52 -17.54 1.29
N ARG A 48 -2.90 -17.46 2.57
CA ARG A 48 -3.75 -16.37 3.11
C ARG A 48 -3.05 -15.01 3.11
N LEU A 49 -1.73 -14.96 2.92
CA LEU A 49 -1.01 -13.73 2.62
C LEU A 49 -1.51 -13.08 1.31
N GLY A 50 -2.16 -13.86 0.43
CA GLY A 50 -2.86 -13.38 -0.75
C GLY A 50 -3.95 -12.35 -0.48
N SER A 51 -4.42 -12.24 0.78
CA SER A 51 -5.30 -11.16 1.24
C SER A 51 -4.76 -9.75 0.96
N LEU A 52 -3.43 -9.59 0.89
CA LEU A 52 -2.76 -8.33 0.56
C LEU A 52 -3.06 -7.88 -0.88
N PHE A 53 -3.41 -8.82 -1.76
CA PHE A 53 -3.62 -8.59 -3.18
C PHE A 53 -5.10 -8.68 -3.60
N TYR A 54 -6.02 -8.87 -2.65
CA TYR A 54 -7.44 -8.96 -2.97
C TYR A 54 -8.15 -7.62 -2.80
N CYS A 55 -8.53 -6.94 -3.89
CA CYS A 55 -9.18 -5.62 -3.86
C CYS A 55 -10.71 -5.68 -3.71
N GLY A 56 -11.28 -6.81 -3.31
CA GLY A 56 -12.74 -6.98 -3.25
C GLY A 56 -13.36 -7.21 -4.64
N GLY A 57 -14.48 -6.52 -4.89
CA GLY A 57 -15.20 -6.63 -6.15
C GLY A 57 -14.44 -6.05 -7.35
N LEU A 58 -14.75 -6.56 -8.55
CA LEU A 58 -14.12 -6.13 -9.81
C LEU A 58 -14.23 -4.61 -10.06
N ILE A 59 -15.35 -3.99 -9.67
CA ILE A 59 -15.52 -2.52 -9.75
C ILE A 59 -14.53 -1.79 -8.84
N ILE A 60 -14.33 -2.25 -7.61
CA ILE A 60 -13.39 -1.65 -6.66
C ILE A 60 -11.97 -1.74 -7.22
N PHE A 61 -11.62 -2.90 -7.80
CA PHE A 61 -10.34 -3.06 -8.48
C PHE A 61 -10.16 -2.07 -9.65
N ILE A 62 -11.16 -1.94 -10.54
CA ILE A 62 -11.09 -1.00 -11.68
C ILE A 62 -10.91 0.44 -11.21
N VAL A 63 -11.63 0.86 -10.17
CA VAL A 63 -11.55 2.24 -9.64
C VAL A 63 -10.20 2.49 -8.95
N THR A 64 -9.61 1.48 -8.33
CA THR A 64 -8.35 1.62 -7.57
C THR A 64 -7.12 1.47 -8.47
N LEU A 65 -7.25 0.76 -9.60
CA LEU A 65 -6.14 0.46 -10.50
C LEU A 65 -5.36 1.69 -11.01
N PRO A 66 -6.01 2.80 -11.43
CA PRO A 66 -5.29 4.01 -11.84
C PRO A 66 -4.44 4.60 -10.72
N ASP A 67 -4.95 4.60 -9.48
CA ASP A 67 -4.23 5.12 -8.32
C ASP A 67 -2.99 4.26 -8.06
N VAL A 68 -3.14 2.93 -8.01
CA VAL A 68 -1.98 2.02 -7.81
C VAL A 68 -0.95 2.19 -8.90
N LEU A 69 -1.37 2.25 -10.17
CA LEU A 69 -0.45 2.44 -11.29
C LEU A 69 0.30 3.76 -11.20
N SER A 70 -0.40 4.85 -10.87
CA SER A 70 0.21 6.18 -10.76
C SER A 70 1.17 6.25 -9.59
N SER A 71 0.69 5.92 -8.38
CA SER A 71 1.45 6.01 -7.13
C SER A 71 2.64 5.07 -7.11
N SER A 72 2.43 3.80 -7.48
CA SER A 72 3.51 2.81 -7.49
C SER A 72 4.56 3.13 -8.53
N SER A 73 4.16 3.52 -9.75
CA SER A 73 5.12 3.82 -10.82
C SER A 73 5.95 5.04 -10.45
N TRP A 74 5.33 6.08 -9.89
CA TRP A 74 6.04 7.28 -9.46
C TRP A 74 7.01 6.98 -8.32
N LEU A 75 6.59 6.21 -7.31
CA LEU A 75 7.47 5.80 -6.20
C LEU A 75 8.67 4.99 -6.69
N GLU A 76 8.47 4.03 -7.59
CA GLU A 76 9.54 3.18 -8.12
C GLU A 76 10.52 3.97 -9.00
N THR A 77 10.02 4.81 -9.90
CA THR A 77 10.84 5.48 -10.92
C THR A 77 11.42 6.81 -10.46
N MET A 78 10.64 7.63 -9.76
CA MET A 78 11.02 9.00 -9.43
C MET A 78 11.66 9.10 -8.04
N TYR A 79 11.05 8.46 -7.04
CA TYR A 79 11.49 8.57 -5.65
C TYR A 79 12.60 7.57 -5.30
N TYR A 80 12.34 6.27 -5.36
CA TYR A 80 13.32 5.25 -4.99
C TYR A 80 14.40 5.05 -6.06
N ARG A 81 14.06 5.20 -7.35
CA ARG A 81 14.94 5.03 -8.52
C ARG A 81 15.62 3.65 -8.64
N ASN A 82 15.39 2.78 -7.68
CA ASN A 82 15.91 1.43 -7.59
C ASN A 82 14.77 0.51 -7.13
N SER A 83 14.39 -0.40 -8.02
CA SER A 83 13.32 -1.37 -7.80
C SER A 83 13.53 -2.26 -6.57
N ARG A 84 14.78 -2.55 -6.17
CA ARG A 84 15.05 -3.36 -4.97
C ARG A 84 14.68 -2.61 -3.69
N SER A 85 15.07 -1.34 -3.60
CA SER A 85 14.71 -0.48 -2.46
C SER A 85 13.21 -0.27 -2.37
N TYR A 86 12.56 -0.10 -3.53
CA TYR A 86 11.11 0.01 -3.60
C TYR A 86 10.41 -1.28 -3.16
N LEU A 87 10.88 -2.45 -3.62
CA LEU A 87 10.35 -3.75 -3.21
C LEU A 87 10.45 -3.95 -1.69
N LEU A 88 11.58 -3.59 -1.07
CA LEU A 88 11.75 -3.66 0.39
C LEU A 88 10.71 -2.80 1.11
N VAL A 89 10.44 -1.59 0.60
CA VAL A 89 9.43 -0.71 1.18
C VAL A 89 8.04 -1.30 1.03
N LEU A 90 7.70 -1.87 -0.13
CA LEU A 90 6.42 -2.58 -0.31
C LEU A 90 6.28 -3.75 0.66
N CYS A 91 7.34 -4.52 0.90
CA CYS A 91 7.33 -5.59 1.90
C CYS A 91 7.06 -5.04 3.30
N VAL A 92 7.71 -3.93 3.69
CA VAL A 92 7.49 -3.29 4.99
C VAL A 92 6.05 -2.78 5.12
N LEU A 93 5.52 -2.10 4.09
CA LEU A 93 4.12 -1.67 4.07
C LEU A 93 3.17 -2.85 4.19
N GLY A 94 3.43 -3.95 3.47
CA GLY A 94 2.63 -5.17 3.56
C GLY A 94 2.63 -5.79 4.95
N ILE A 95 3.80 -5.89 5.60
CA ILE A 95 3.91 -6.38 6.98
C ILE A 95 3.11 -5.50 7.95
N VAL A 96 3.27 -4.18 7.85
CA VAL A 96 2.54 -3.21 8.68
C VAL A 96 1.03 -3.33 8.48
N SER A 97 0.56 -3.45 7.24
CA SER A 97 -0.87 -3.62 6.94
C SER A 97 -1.42 -4.94 7.47
N MET A 98 -0.67 -6.04 7.37
CA MET A 98 -1.06 -7.32 7.95
C MET A 98 -1.10 -7.28 9.48
N MET A 99 -0.14 -6.60 10.12
CA MET A 99 -0.17 -6.39 11.57
C MET A 99 -1.39 -5.54 11.97
N ALA A 100 -1.68 -4.47 11.24
CA ALA A 100 -2.86 -3.64 11.47
C ALA A 100 -4.16 -4.46 11.37
N CYS A 101 -4.29 -5.27 10.33
CA CYS A 101 -5.42 -6.19 10.15
C CYS A 101 -5.53 -7.22 11.27
N SER A 102 -4.40 -7.75 11.74
CA SER A 102 -4.37 -8.71 12.84
C SER A 102 -4.90 -8.12 14.14
N VAL A 103 -4.59 -6.85 14.41
CA VAL A 103 -5.04 -6.16 15.63
C VAL A 103 -6.51 -5.75 15.52
N SER A 104 -6.96 -5.28 14.35
CA SER A 104 -8.32 -4.79 14.16
C SER A 104 -9.34 -5.87 13.77
N GLY A 105 -8.88 -7.10 13.50
CA GLY A 105 -9.72 -8.18 12.98
C GLY A 105 -10.19 -7.95 11.53
N TYR A 106 -9.50 -7.10 10.76
CA TYR A 106 -9.92 -6.76 9.40
C TYR A 106 -9.53 -7.88 8.41
N PRO A 107 -10.48 -8.42 7.60
CA PRO A 107 -10.25 -9.62 6.80
C PRO A 107 -9.35 -9.45 5.58
N PHE A 108 -9.02 -8.24 5.14
CA PHE A 108 -8.25 -8.03 3.91
C PHE A 108 -7.12 -7.01 4.10
N ALA A 109 -5.87 -7.40 3.89
CA ALA A 109 -4.75 -6.49 4.07
C ALA A 109 -4.55 -5.50 2.91
N SER A 110 -5.23 -5.71 1.78
CA SER A 110 -5.11 -4.88 0.58
C SER A 110 -5.49 -3.42 0.79
N GLN A 111 -6.64 -3.14 1.41
CA GLN A 111 -7.10 -1.75 1.60
C GLN A 111 -6.13 -0.91 2.46
N PRO A 112 -5.71 -1.33 3.66
CA PRO A 112 -4.73 -0.59 4.44
C PRO A 112 -3.38 -0.49 3.74
N PHE A 113 -3.00 -1.50 2.94
CA PHE A 113 -1.77 -1.48 2.14
C PHE A 113 -1.80 -0.44 1.02
N LEU A 114 -2.88 -0.39 0.25
CA LEU A 114 -3.04 0.60 -0.83
C LEU A 114 -3.17 2.01 -0.27
N LEU A 115 -3.82 2.17 0.87
CA LEU A 115 -3.89 3.45 1.57
C LEU A 115 -2.50 3.90 2.06
N ALA A 116 -1.72 2.99 2.63
CA ALA A 116 -0.34 3.25 3.03
C ALA A 116 0.54 3.65 1.83
N LEU A 117 0.40 2.95 0.69
CA LEU A 117 1.12 3.26 -0.55
C LEU A 117 0.81 4.68 -1.05
N ASN A 118 -0.47 5.02 -1.15
CA ASN A 118 -0.93 6.34 -1.60
C ASN A 118 -0.50 7.44 -0.63
N TYR A 119 -0.51 7.15 0.68
CA TYR A 119 -0.02 8.07 1.69
C TYR A 119 1.47 8.33 1.57
N LEU A 120 2.27 7.29 1.33
CA LEU A 120 3.70 7.44 1.12
C LEU A 120 4.00 8.32 -0.10
N GLU A 121 3.33 8.07 -1.24
CA GLU A 121 3.46 8.94 -2.41
C GLU A 121 3.09 10.39 -2.07
N PHE A 122 1.96 10.62 -1.39
CA PHE A 122 1.53 11.95 -0.99
C PHE A 122 2.60 12.70 -0.19
N ARG A 123 3.26 12.03 0.76
CA ARG A 123 4.31 12.66 1.57
C ARG A 123 5.56 13.02 0.78
N GLN A 124 5.86 12.29 -0.30
CA GLN A 124 7.03 12.55 -1.15
C GLN A 124 6.75 13.49 -2.31
N ASN A 125 5.51 13.49 -2.83
CA ASN A 125 5.09 14.25 -4.00
C ASN A 125 4.20 15.45 -3.65
N TYR A 126 4.35 16.01 -2.44
CA TYR A 126 3.50 17.08 -1.90
C TYR A 126 3.40 18.32 -2.81
N ARG A 127 4.38 18.59 -3.68
CA ARG A 127 4.37 19.79 -4.55
C ARG A 127 3.73 19.59 -5.92
N GLY A 128 3.59 18.35 -6.41
CA GLY A 128 3.16 18.09 -7.79
C GLY A 128 1.64 17.93 -7.96
N HIS A 129 0.95 17.34 -6.99
CA HIS A 129 -0.42 16.83 -7.18
C HIS A 129 -1.29 16.93 -5.91
N MET A 130 -1.15 18.02 -5.13
CA MET A 130 -1.83 18.17 -3.83
C MET A 130 -3.32 17.83 -3.86
N VAL A 131 -4.06 18.33 -4.85
CA VAL A 131 -5.53 18.22 -4.89
C VAL A 131 -5.99 16.78 -5.17
N MET A 132 -5.38 16.08 -6.13
CA MET A 132 -5.76 14.71 -6.47
C MET A 132 -5.41 13.72 -5.35
N LEU A 133 -4.22 13.83 -4.75
CA LEU A 133 -3.83 12.93 -3.65
C LEU A 133 -4.64 13.15 -2.37
N TYR A 134 -5.01 14.41 -2.05
CA TYR A 134 -5.92 14.69 -0.94
C TYR A 134 -7.29 14.06 -1.20
N GLN A 135 -7.82 14.19 -2.41
CA GLN A 135 -9.10 13.58 -2.79
C GLN A 135 -9.03 12.05 -2.74
N THR A 136 -7.92 11.42 -3.14
CA THR A 136 -7.76 9.96 -3.07
C THR A 136 -7.64 9.46 -1.63
N LEU A 137 -6.87 10.13 -0.77
CA LEU A 137 -6.76 9.80 0.65
C LEU A 137 -8.10 9.99 1.37
N PHE A 138 -8.78 11.13 1.14
CA PHE A 138 -10.12 11.35 1.67
C PHE A 138 -11.12 10.36 1.09
N ARG A 139 -11.08 10.03 -0.20
CA ARG A 139 -11.98 9.04 -0.81
C ARG A 139 -11.79 7.66 -0.20
N LEU A 140 -10.56 7.22 0.05
CA LEU A 140 -10.26 5.93 0.68
C LEU A 140 -10.62 5.91 2.18
N LEU A 141 -10.42 7.03 2.87
CA LEU A 141 -10.80 7.17 4.27
C LEU A 141 -12.33 7.25 4.42
N PHE A 142 -12.99 8.01 3.54
CA PHE A 142 -14.43 8.20 3.53
C PHE A 142 -15.14 6.94 3.03
N SER A 143 -14.60 6.22 2.05
CA SER A 143 -15.14 4.89 1.67
C SER A 143 -15.01 3.89 2.82
N SER A 144 -13.96 3.98 3.63
CA SER A 144 -13.84 3.16 4.85
C SER A 144 -14.81 3.55 5.96
N LEU A 145 -15.32 4.80 5.95
CA LEU A 145 -16.32 5.30 6.90
C LEU A 145 -17.76 5.06 6.42
N THR A 146 -18.01 5.10 5.11
CA THR A 146 -19.36 5.00 4.54
C THR A 146 -19.77 3.59 4.16
N MET A 147 -18.82 2.70 3.83
CA MET A 147 -19.17 1.37 3.32
C MET A 147 -19.24 0.29 4.40
N PHE A 148 -18.49 0.36 5.50
CA PHE A 148 -18.43 -0.75 6.45
C PHE A 148 -18.10 -0.34 7.89
N ASP A 149 -18.43 -1.25 8.80
CA ASP A 149 -18.38 -1.22 10.26
C ASP A 149 -17.14 -0.54 10.89
N ARG A 150 -17.23 -0.11 12.16
CA ARG A 150 -16.14 0.63 12.87
C ARG A 150 -14.81 -0.11 12.91
N THR A 151 -14.83 -1.44 12.75
CA THR A 151 -13.66 -2.33 12.72
C THR A 151 -12.74 -2.09 11.51
N TYR A 152 -13.26 -1.55 10.41
CA TYR A 152 -12.54 -1.30 9.16
C TYR A 152 -11.66 -0.05 9.26
N PHE A 153 -12.13 0.97 9.99
CA PHE A 153 -11.39 2.20 10.23
C PHE A 153 -10.08 1.95 10.99
N GLY A 154 -10.09 1.01 11.95
CA GLY A 154 -8.93 0.71 12.80
C GLY A 154 -7.70 0.26 12.01
N ALA A 155 -7.87 -0.67 11.05
CA ALA A 155 -6.76 -1.17 10.23
C ALA A 155 -6.12 -0.04 9.41
N ASN A 156 -6.96 0.79 8.78
CA ASN A 156 -6.54 1.89 7.93
C ASN A 156 -5.81 2.98 8.73
N ALA A 157 -6.33 3.34 9.90
CA ALA A 157 -5.69 4.32 10.78
C ALA A 157 -4.32 3.85 11.28
N ILE A 158 -4.21 2.58 11.72
CA ILE A 158 -2.94 1.99 12.17
C ILE A 158 -1.94 1.95 11.00
N ALA A 159 -2.36 1.50 9.82
CA ALA A 159 -1.50 1.44 8.64
C ALA A 159 -1.00 2.83 8.21
N LEU A 160 -1.86 3.84 8.23
CA LEU A 160 -1.49 5.23 7.96
C LEU A 160 -0.49 5.76 8.99
N LEU A 161 -0.74 5.55 10.28
CA LEU A 161 0.13 6.02 11.35
C LEU A 161 1.51 5.37 11.26
N ALA A 162 1.57 4.05 11.05
CA ALA A 162 2.81 3.32 10.90
C ALA A 162 3.59 3.75 9.64
N THR A 163 2.89 3.99 8.53
CA THR A 163 3.51 4.55 7.31
C THR A 163 4.05 5.96 7.55
N HIS A 164 3.33 6.77 8.31
CA HIS A 164 3.81 8.09 8.72
C HIS A 164 5.07 8.03 9.57
N LEU A 165 5.17 7.08 10.50
CA LEU A 165 6.37 6.84 11.29
C LEU A 165 7.55 6.39 10.42
N ILE A 166 7.32 5.49 9.46
CA ILE A 166 8.35 5.06 8.49
C ILE A 166 8.89 6.26 7.72
N TYR A 167 8.00 7.08 7.15
CA TYR A 167 8.37 8.32 6.48
C TYR A 167 9.15 9.27 7.40
N TYR A 168 8.70 9.45 8.64
CA TYR A 168 9.37 10.33 9.60
C TYR A 168 10.80 9.86 9.89
N ILE A 169 10.99 8.57 10.15
CA ILE A 169 12.30 7.99 10.45
C ILE A 169 13.23 8.01 9.22
N GLN A 170 12.69 7.75 8.02
CA GLN A 170 13.49 7.67 6.79
C GLN A 170 13.85 9.05 6.22
N ASP A 171 12.96 10.03 6.28
CA ASP A 171 13.15 11.31 5.58
C ASP A 171 13.24 12.52 6.49
N VAL A 172 12.49 12.57 7.58
CA VAL A 172 12.41 13.76 8.44
C VAL A 172 13.55 13.76 9.46
N LEU A 173 13.69 12.67 10.20
CA LEU A 173 14.67 12.52 11.28
C LEU A 173 16.12 12.69 10.79
N PRO A 174 16.56 12.13 9.64
CA PRO A 174 17.94 12.32 9.18
C PRO A 174 18.25 13.75 8.76
N ARG A 175 17.23 14.50 8.31
CA ARG A 175 17.36 15.92 7.94
C ARG A 175 17.42 16.83 9.16
N THR A 176 16.72 16.48 10.24
CA THR A 176 16.70 17.28 11.48
C THR A 176 17.86 16.96 12.43
N SER A 177 18.38 15.72 12.42
CA SER A 177 19.48 15.27 13.30
C SER A 177 20.89 15.69 12.84
N GLY A 178 21.03 16.47 11.77
CA GLY A 178 22.29 17.13 11.41
C GLY A 178 23.38 16.25 10.78
N VAL A 179 23.17 14.93 10.65
CA VAL A 179 24.16 14.01 10.03
C VAL A 179 24.44 14.38 8.56
N ASP A 180 23.44 14.92 7.85
CA ASP A 180 23.62 15.46 6.49
C ASP A 180 24.16 16.90 6.44
N LEU A 181 23.99 17.69 7.50
CA LEU A 181 24.60 19.02 7.64
C LEU A 181 26.13 18.89 7.70
N LEU A 182 26.64 17.89 8.43
CA LEU A 182 28.07 17.57 8.50
C LEU A 182 28.63 17.07 7.17
N LYS A 183 27.85 16.35 6.36
CA LYS A 183 28.26 15.93 5.00
C LYS A 183 28.25 17.08 3.99
N ARG A 184 27.32 18.04 4.12
CA ARG A 184 27.25 19.24 3.28
C ARG A 184 28.33 20.27 3.59
N LEU A 185 28.75 20.39 4.85
CA LEU A 185 29.85 21.28 5.27
C LEU A 185 31.24 20.73 4.92
N LYS A 186 31.35 19.46 4.51
CA LYS A 186 32.59 18.80 4.08
C LYS A 186 32.81 18.79 2.56
N ARG A 187 31.88 19.36 1.78
CA ARG A 187 32.08 19.67 0.35
C ARG A 187 32.27 21.17 0.21
#